data_AF-A0A557SYY9-F1
#
_entry.id   AF-A0A557SYY9-F1
#
_cell.length_a   1.000
_cell.length_b   1.000
_cell.length_c   1.000
_cell.angle_alpha   90.00
_cell.angle_beta   90.00
_cell.angle_gamma   90.00
#
_symmetry.space_group_name_H-M   'P 1'
#
loop_
_entity.id
_entity.type
_entity.pdbx_description
1 polymer ?
#
loop_
_entity_poly.entity_id
_entity_poly.type
_entity_poly.pdbx_seq_one_letter_code
_entity_poly.pdbx_strand_id
1 'polypeptide(L)'
;MSENVYECNSCLYKTPRRTNANRHITLIHNGIAIALNKKTGKLSSQKPITNHKSEVDLETQIIYDIFNDIVTSFERLEFLVRFFPEQMRVNFLSDTLIESLLNTEPHKVINEKIKTIQNEIPIVKLSNYISARKKLELPVAIVFLKELVVNSPAYEFRKAQKEKKYQLKV
;
A
#
# COMPACT_ATOMS: atom_id res chain seq x y z
N MET A 1 15.36 -38.48 11.94
CA MET A 1 14.13 -38.49 11.12
C MET A 1 13.63 -37.07 11.04
N SER A 2 13.41 -36.52 9.85
CA SER A 2 12.98 -35.12 9.71
C SER A 2 11.53 -35.06 9.25
N GLU A 3 10.66 -34.55 10.12
CA GLU A 3 9.23 -34.40 9.86
C GLU A 3 8.99 -33.37 8.75
N ASN A 4 8.36 -33.81 7.67
CA ASN A 4 7.81 -32.92 6.65
C ASN A 4 6.56 -32.24 7.22
N VAL A 5 6.74 -31.05 7.79
CA VAL A 5 5.61 -30.23 8.26
C VAL A 5 5.08 -29.39 7.10
N TYR A 6 3.76 -29.44 6.91
CA TYR A 6 3.02 -28.61 5.98
C TYR A 6 2.33 -27.48 6.73
N GLU A 7 2.53 -26.24 6.28
CA GLU A 7 1.90 -25.05 6.85
C GLU A 7 1.01 -24.34 5.84
N CYS A 8 -0.11 -23.80 6.32
CA CYS A 8 -0.98 -22.94 5.53
C CYS A 8 -0.35 -21.56 5.41
N ASN A 9 -0.41 -20.94 4.22
CA ASN A 9 0.09 -19.58 4.04
C ASN A 9 -0.90 -18.50 4.50
N SER A 10 -2.17 -18.85 4.71
CA SER A 10 -3.24 -17.92 5.09
C SER A 10 -3.59 -17.95 6.57
N CYS A 11 -3.07 -18.91 7.35
CA CYS A 11 -3.27 -18.97 8.81
C CYS A 11 -2.17 -19.76 9.53
N LEU A 12 -2.24 -19.86 10.85
CA LEU A 12 -1.23 -20.53 11.69
C LEU A 12 -1.34 -22.07 11.70
N TYR A 13 -2.21 -22.69 10.89
CA TYR A 13 -2.41 -24.14 10.86
C TYR A 13 -1.20 -24.89 10.30
N LYS A 14 -0.78 -25.95 11.01
CA LYS A 14 0.37 -26.79 10.65
C LYS A 14 0.06 -28.26 10.87
N THR A 15 0.56 -29.13 10.00
CA THR A 15 0.34 -30.57 10.11
C THR A 15 1.45 -31.38 9.45
N PRO A 16 1.82 -32.56 9.99
CA PRO A 16 2.80 -33.43 9.34
C PRO A 16 2.27 -34.13 8.08
N ARG A 17 0.94 -34.12 7.87
CA ARG A 17 0.30 -34.81 6.73
C ARG A 17 -0.19 -33.82 5.70
N ARG A 18 0.33 -33.97 4.48
CA ARG A 18 -0.08 -33.20 3.30
C ARG A 18 -1.60 -33.20 3.06
N THR A 19 -2.24 -34.36 3.21
CA THR A 19 -3.69 -34.51 3.01
C THR A 19 -4.50 -33.71 4.01
N ASN A 20 -4.04 -33.62 5.26
CA ASN A 20 -4.68 -32.81 6.29
C ASN A 20 -4.53 -31.31 5.98
N ALA A 21 -3.36 -30.88 5.48
CA ALA A 21 -3.14 -29.49 5.09
C ALA A 21 -4.05 -29.09 3.92
N ASN A 22 -4.15 -29.95 2.89
CA ASN A 22 -5.06 -29.73 1.77
C ASN A 22 -6.53 -29.72 2.21
N ARG A 23 -6.95 -30.65 3.09
CA ARG A 23 -8.32 -30.66 3.62
C ARG A 23 -8.63 -29.40 4.41
N HIS A 24 -7.69 -28.94 5.24
CA HIS A 24 -7.82 -27.68 5.96
C HIS A 24 -8.02 -26.50 4.98
N ILE A 25 -7.20 -26.41 3.93
CA ILE A 25 -7.33 -25.38 2.90
C ILE A 25 -8.70 -25.43 2.21
N THR A 26 -9.19 -26.63 1.87
CA THR A 26 -10.51 -26.78 1.25
C THR A 26 -11.64 -26.36 2.18
N LEU A 27 -11.60 -26.75 3.45
CA LEU A 27 -12.70 -26.52 4.39
C LEU A 27 -12.69 -25.13 5.05
N ILE A 28 -11.51 -24.56 5.28
CA ILE A 28 -11.34 -23.31 6.04
C ILE A 28 -11.07 -22.13 5.11
N HIS A 29 -10.43 -22.37 3.97
CA HIS A 29 -10.03 -21.33 3.02
C HIS A 29 -10.62 -21.53 1.63
N ASN A 30 -11.63 -22.41 1.49
CA ASN A 30 -12.33 -22.67 0.23
C ASN A 30 -11.40 -22.92 -0.97
N GLY A 31 -10.23 -23.54 -0.74
CA GLY A 31 -9.27 -23.81 -1.81
C GLY A 31 -8.37 -22.64 -2.22
N ILE A 32 -8.52 -21.46 -1.62
CA ILE A 32 -7.76 -20.23 -1.98
C ILE A 32 -6.34 -20.26 -1.41
N ALA A 33 -6.14 -20.90 -0.26
CA ALA A 33 -4.83 -21.01 0.39
C ALA A 33 -3.96 -22.14 -0.21
N ILE A 34 -2.66 -22.11 0.10
CA ILE A 34 -1.69 -23.14 -0.33
C ILE A 34 -0.97 -23.75 0.87
N ALA A 35 -0.68 -25.06 0.76
CA ALA A 35 0.10 -25.79 1.75
C ALA A 35 1.56 -25.82 1.32
N LEU A 36 2.42 -25.20 2.11
CA LEU A 36 3.86 -25.16 1.90
C LEU A 36 4.54 -26.24 2.74
N ASN A 37 5.44 -27.02 2.14
CA ASN A 37 6.32 -27.90 2.91
C ASN A 37 7.46 -27.06 3.51
N LYS A 38 7.52 -26.99 4.84
CA LYS A 38 8.49 -26.18 5.59
C LYS A 38 9.95 -26.52 5.26
N LYS A 39 10.23 -27.76 4.86
CA LYS A 39 11.59 -28.27 4.64
C LYS A 39 12.11 -28.00 3.24
N THR A 40 11.22 -28.01 2.25
CA THR A 40 11.60 -27.86 0.84
C THR A 40 11.16 -26.53 0.24
N GLY A 41 10.28 -25.78 0.92
CA GLY A 41 9.62 -24.59 0.39
C GLY A 41 8.71 -24.87 -0.82
N LYS A 42 8.58 -26.14 -1.22
CA LYS A 42 7.83 -26.52 -2.42
C LYS A 42 6.34 -26.60 -2.11
N LEU A 43 5.56 -26.12 -3.07
CA LEU A 43 4.12 -26.29 -3.11
C LEU A 43 3.78 -27.78 -2.99
N SER A 44 2.87 -28.11 -2.09
CA SER A 44 2.10 -29.35 -2.16
C SER A 44 1.48 -29.41 -3.56
N SER A 45 2.00 -30.27 -4.46
CA SER A 45 1.51 -30.44 -5.84
C SER A 45 0.03 -30.83 -5.89
N GLN A 46 -0.89 -29.89 -5.69
CA GLN A 46 -2.31 -30.17 -5.81
C GLN A 46 -2.53 -30.65 -7.25
N LYS A 47 -3.17 -31.82 -7.40
CA LYS A 47 -3.84 -32.11 -8.67
C LYS A 47 -4.84 -30.96 -8.84
N PRO A 48 -4.86 -30.25 -9.97
CA PRO A 48 -5.84 -29.20 -10.19
C PRO A 48 -7.20 -29.84 -9.94
N ILE A 49 -7.94 -29.32 -8.96
CA ILE A 49 -9.29 -29.77 -8.66
C ILE A 49 -10.14 -29.25 -9.82
N THR A 50 -10.12 -29.98 -10.94
CA THR A 50 -11.16 -29.87 -11.95
C THR A 50 -12.41 -30.46 -11.33
N ASN A 51 -13.46 -29.64 -11.19
CA ASN A 51 -14.84 -30.06 -10.91
C ASN A 51 -15.32 -30.04 -9.45
N HIS A 52 -14.98 -29.00 -8.70
CA HIS A 52 -16.02 -28.34 -7.92
C HIS A 52 -16.04 -26.88 -8.37
N LYS A 53 -17.03 -26.52 -9.19
CA LYS A 53 -17.59 -25.16 -9.14
C LYS A 53 -18.14 -25.05 -7.71
N SER A 54 -17.28 -24.75 -6.74
CA SER A 54 -17.77 -24.09 -5.53
C SER A 54 -18.39 -22.82 -6.07
N GLU A 55 -19.70 -22.72 -5.91
CA GLU A 55 -20.43 -21.48 -6.03
C GLU A 55 -19.78 -20.52 -5.02
N VAL A 56 -18.66 -19.91 -5.41
CA VAL A 56 -18.12 -18.75 -4.73
C VAL A 56 -19.26 -17.76 -4.84
N ASP A 57 -19.83 -17.43 -3.70
CA ASP A 57 -20.93 -16.50 -3.64
C ASP A 57 -20.54 -15.24 -4.42
N LEU A 58 -21.47 -14.77 -5.26
CA LEU A 58 -21.25 -13.62 -6.14
C LEU A 58 -20.74 -12.42 -5.34
N GLU A 59 -21.21 -12.26 -4.10
CA GLU A 59 -20.75 -11.24 -3.16
C GLU A 59 -19.25 -11.35 -2.86
N THR A 60 -18.76 -12.57 -2.61
CA THR A 60 -17.33 -12.81 -2.34
C THR A 60 -16.47 -12.49 -3.57
N GLN A 61 -16.94 -12.85 -4.76
CA GLN A 61 -16.23 -12.53 -6.00
C GLN A 61 -16.15 -11.00 -6.22
N ILE A 62 -17.27 -10.29 -6.03
CA ILE A 62 -17.31 -8.83 -6.14
C ILE A 62 -16.33 -8.18 -5.15
N ILE A 63 -16.29 -8.66 -3.90
CA ILE A 63 -15.35 -8.15 -2.89
C ILE A 63 -13.90 -8.33 -3.35
N TYR A 64 -13.53 -9.50 -3.87
CA TYR A 64 -12.18 -9.74 -4.38
C TYR A 64 -11.83 -8.86 -5.57
N ASP A 65 -12.76 -8.67 -6.50
CA ASP A 65 -12.55 -7.82 -7.66
C ASP A 65 -12.27 -6.37 -7.23
N ILE A 66 -13.03 -5.84 -6.26
CA ILE A 66 -12.78 -4.50 -5.68
C ILE A 66 -11.39 -4.43 -5.02
N PHE A 67 -11.00 -5.42 -4.23
CA PHE A 67 -9.68 -5.41 -3.58
C PHE A 67 -8.53 -5.52 -4.59
N ASN A 68 -8.68 -6.35 -5.62
CA ASN A 68 -7.68 -6.50 -6.67
C ASN A 68 -7.50 -5.20 -7.48
N ASP A 69 -8.58 -4.45 -7.70
CA ASP A 69 -8.54 -3.17 -8.40
C ASP A 69 -7.76 -2.09 -7.62
N ILE A 70 -7.80 -2.12 -6.29
CA ILE A 70 -7.11 -1.13 -5.46
C ILE A 70 -5.71 -1.51 -5.03
N VAL A 71 -5.40 -2.81 -4.89
CA VAL A 71 -4.16 -3.27 -4.22
C VAL A 71 -2.90 -2.67 -4.84
N THR A 72 -2.80 -2.66 -6.17
CA THR A 72 -1.61 -2.12 -6.86
C THR A 72 -1.44 -0.63 -6.64
N SER A 73 -2.55 0.12 -6.65
CA SER A 73 -2.52 1.57 -6.38
C SER A 73 -2.19 1.82 -4.91
N PHE A 74 -2.70 0.99 -4.00
CA PHE A 74 -2.47 1.12 -2.57
C PHE A 74 -1.02 0.83 -2.18
N GLU A 75 -0.42 -0.25 -2.69
CA GLU A 75 1.01 -0.56 -2.49
C GLU A 75 1.91 0.58 -2.96
N ARG A 76 1.57 1.18 -4.12
CA ARG A 76 2.28 2.36 -4.62
C ARG A 76 2.15 3.55 -3.67
N LEU A 77 0.95 3.80 -3.14
CA LEU A 77 0.74 4.88 -2.17
C LEU A 77 1.55 4.63 -0.89
N GLU A 78 1.48 3.43 -0.33
CA GLU A 78 2.23 3.00 0.86
C GLU A 78 3.74 3.23 0.68
N PHE A 79 4.28 2.86 -0.48
CA PHE A 79 5.68 3.11 -0.81
C PHE A 79 6.05 4.60 -0.80
N LEU A 80 5.18 5.47 -1.31
CA LEU A 80 5.43 6.92 -1.38
C LEU A 80 5.43 7.57 0.02
N VAL A 81 4.58 7.07 0.92
CA VAL A 81 4.48 7.59 2.30
C VAL A 81 5.43 6.91 3.28
N ARG A 82 6.37 6.07 2.82
CA ARG A 82 7.38 5.44 3.69
C ARG A 82 8.27 6.40 4.46
N PHE A 83 8.32 7.67 4.03
CA PHE A 83 9.09 8.73 4.69
C PHE A 83 8.31 9.45 5.79
N PHE A 84 7.03 9.09 5.99
CA PHE A 84 6.19 9.72 6.99
C PHE A 84 6.45 9.05 8.36
N PRO A 85 6.30 9.78 9.47
CA PRO A 85 6.28 9.18 10.80
C PRO A 85 5.23 8.06 10.85
N GLU A 86 5.53 6.98 11.57
CA GLU A 86 4.72 5.75 11.55
C GLU A 86 3.24 6.01 11.84
N GLN A 87 2.92 6.77 12.89
CA GLN A 87 1.53 7.08 13.25
C GLN A 87 0.81 7.86 12.14
N MET A 88 1.49 8.86 11.55
CA MET A 88 0.92 9.66 10.47
C MET A 88 0.70 8.81 9.21
N ARG A 89 1.66 7.92 8.91
CA ARG A 89 1.58 6.98 7.79
C ARG A 89 0.37 6.05 7.94
N VAL A 90 0.21 5.42 9.10
CA VAL A 90 -0.92 4.52 9.38
C VAL A 90 -2.24 5.25 9.26
N ASN A 91 -2.41 6.40 9.93
CA ASN A 91 -3.64 7.18 9.85
C ASN A 91 -3.97 7.55 8.39
N PHE A 92 -3.00 8.09 7.66
CA PHE A 92 -3.20 8.48 6.26
C PHE A 92 -3.60 7.31 5.35
N LEU A 93 -2.97 6.15 5.51
CA LEU A 93 -3.28 4.95 4.72
C LEU A 93 -4.66 4.38 5.08
N SER A 94 -5.00 4.34 6.37
CA SER A 94 -6.31 3.90 6.84
C SER A 94 -7.43 4.82 6.34
N ASP A 95 -7.26 6.14 6.48
CA ASP A 95 -8.24 7.13 6.00
C ASP A 95 -8.42 7.03 4.49
N THR A 96 -7.32 6.90 3.74
CA THR A 96 -7.38 6.75 2.28
C THR A 96 -8.08 5.44 1.87
N LEU A 97 -7.84 4.34 2.57
CA LEU A 97 -8.51 3.06 2.30
C LEU A 97 -10.02 3.16 2.55
N ILE A 98 -10.43 3.75 3.67
CA ILE A 98 -11.84 3.95 4.00
C ILE A 98 -12.50 4.87 2.96
N GLU A 99 -11.90 6.02 2.64
CA GLU A 99 -12.40 6.96 1.63
C GLU A 99 -12.55 6.29 0.25
N SER A 100 -11.58 5.46 -0.12
CA SER A 100 -11.58 4.69 -1.36
C SER A 100 -12.73 3.67 -1.41
N LEU A 101 -12.92 2.88 -0.35
CA LEU A 101 -13.98 1.85 -0.28
C LEU A 101 -15.39 2.43 -0.20
N LEU A 102 -15.54 3.69 0.24
CA LEU A 102 -16.81 4.41 0.24
C LEU A 102 -17.15 5.05 -1.12
N ASN A 103 -16.26 4.96 -2.11
CA ASN A 103 -16.44 5.56 -3.43
C ASN A 103 -16.82 4.53 -4.50
N THR A 104 -17.54 4.96 -5.54
CA THR A 104 -17.90 4.10 -6.68
C THR A 104 -16.70 3.68 -7.51
N GLU A 105 -15.62 4.47 -7.51
CA GLU A 105 -14.37 4.18 -8.22
C GLU A 105 -13.17 4.22 -7.26
N PRO A 106 -13.01 3.18 -6.40
CA PRO A 106 -12.02 3.17 -5.32
C PRO A 106 -10.58 3.47 -5.78
N HIS A 107 -10.18 2.90 -6.92
CA HIS A 107 -8.84 3.09 -7.48
C HIS A 107 -8.56 4.55 -7.89
N LYS A 108 -9.57 5.34 -8.30
CA LYS A 108 -9.39 6.74 -8.69
C LYS A 108 -9.02 7.61 -7.48
N VAL A 109 -9.72 7.40 -6.37
CA VAL A 109 -9.44 8.08 -5.09
C VAL A 109 -7.97 7.90 -4.70
N ILE A 110 -7.49 6.65 -4.71
CA ILE A 110 -6.08 6.34 -4.37
C ILE A 110 -5.12 7.01 -5.35
N ASN A 111 -5.41 6.97 -6.66
CA ASN A 111 -4.56 7.58 -7.67
C ASN A 111 -4.49 9.11 -7.57
N GLU A 112 -5.56 9.76 -7.15
CA GLU A 112 -5.57 11.20 -6.85
C GLU A 112 -4.70 11.51 -5.63
N LYS A 113 -4.82 10.72 -4.55
CA LYS A 113 -3.92 10.84 -3.38
C LYS A 113 -2.46 10.63 -3.76
N ILE A 114 -2.15 9.65 -4.62
CA ILE A 114 -0.80 9.42 -5.16
C ILE A 114 -0.27 10.69 -5.85
N LYS A 115 -1.06 11.30 -6.75
CA LYS A 115 -0.64 12.52 -7.48
C LYS A 115 -0.35 13.67 -6.51
N THR A 116 -1.20 13.85 -5.50
CA THR A 116 -1.01 14.87 -4.46
C THR A 116 0.29 14.62 -3.69
N ILE A 117 0.47 13.41 -3.16
CA ILE A 117 1.66 13.03 -2.37
C ILE A 117 2.94 13.13 -3.18
N GLN A 118 2.95 12.77 -4.46
CA GLN A 118 4.13 12.87 -5.32
C GLN A 118 4.72 14.28 -5.36
N ASN A 119 3.87 15.31 -5.33
CA ASN A 119 4.31 16.70 -5.30
C ASN A 119 4.85 17.12 -3.92
N GLU A 120 4.45 16.44 -2.85
CA GLU A 120 4.83 16.75 -1.47
C GLU A 120 6.05 15.96 -0.98
N ILE A 121 6.37 14.81 -1.56
CA ILE A 121 7.49 13.95 -1.15
C ILE A 121 8.80 14.72 -0.97
N PRO A 122 9.25 15.59 -1.91
CA PRO A 122 10.48 16.33 -1.73
C PRO A 122 10.43 17.24 -0.49
N ILE A 123 9.28 17.89 -0.25
CA ILE A 123 9.07 18.78 0.89
C ILE A 123 9.13 17.98 2.19
N VAL A 124 8.40 16.88 2.29
CA VAL A 124 8.37 16.03 3.49
C VAL A 124 9.76 15.46 3.78
N LYS A 125 10.45 14.94 2.76
CA LYS A 125 11.80 14.39 2.89
C LYS A 125 12.80 15.42 3.41
N LEU A 126 12.79 16.64 2.86
CA LEU A 126 13.64 17.73 3.34
C LEU A 126 13.26 18.19 4.75
N SER A 127 11.97 18.22 5.05
CA SER A 127 11.44 18.61 6.36
C SER A 127 11.84 17.62 7.45
N ASN A 128 11.94 16.32 7.15
CA ASN A 128 12.47 15.32 8.10
C ASN A 128 13.91 15.63 8.53
N TYR A 129 14.79 16.03 7.60
CA TYR A 129 16.16 16.42 7.96
C TYR A 129 16.20 17.67 8.85
N ILE A 130 15.33 18.65 8.57
CA ILE A 130 15.19 19.87 9.39
C ILE A 130 14.65 19.53 10.77
N SER A 131 13.59 18.71 10.83
CA SER A 131 12.96 18.21 12.06
C SER A 131 14.01 17.54 12.95
N ALA A 132 14.77 16.59 12.42
CA ALA A 132 15.82 15.88 13.16
C ALA A 132 16.90 16.83 13.71
N ARG A 133 17.36 17.80 12.90
CA ARG A 133 18.42 18.74 13.29
C ARG A 133 17.95 19.77 14.31
N LYS A 134 16.76 20.33 14.13
CA LYS A 134 16.20 21.41 14.95
C LYS A 134 15.33 20.92 16.11
N LYS A 135 15.08 19.61 16.20
CA LYS A 135 14.16 18.99 17.16
C LYS A 135 12.74 19.58 17.06
N LEU A 136 12.26 19.76 15.83
CA LEU A 136 10.91 20.25 15.55
C LEU A 136 9.99 19.09 15.20
N GLU A 137 8.73 19.18 15.58
CA GLU A 137 7.68 18.31 15.05
C GLU A 137 7.60 18.44 13.52
N LEU A 138 7.35 17.33 12.81
CA LEU A 138 7.37 17.32 11.34
C LEU A 138 6.43 18.38 10.71
N PRO A 139 5.19 18.59 11.18
CA PRO A 139 4.33 19.66 10.66
C PRO A 139 4.97 21.05 10.78
N VAL A 140 5.65 21.32 11.91
CA VAL A 140 6.35 22.59 12.15
C VAL A 140 7.56 22.72 11.23
N ALA A 141 8.31 21.64 11.00
CA ALA A 141 9.43 21.63 10.07
C ALA A 141 9.00 21.87 8.61
N ILE A 142 7.82 21.38 8.20
CA ILE A 142 7.25 21.63 6.87
C ILE A 142 6.92 23.12 6.69
N VAL A 143 6.24 23.73 7.66
CA VAL A 143 5.92 25.17 7.62
C VAL A 143 7.21 25.98 7.56
N PHE A 144 8.17 25.67 8.44
CA PHE A 144 9.47 26.32 8.46
C PHE A 144 10.22 26.20 7.13
N LEU A 145 10.23 25.01 6.50
CA LEU A 145 10.86 24.82 5.19
C LEU A 145 10.18 25.66 4.10
N LYS A 146 8.85 25.70 4.09
CA LYS A 146 8.09 26.52 3.12
C LYS A 146 8.41 28.00 3.28
N GLU A 147 8.47 28.51 4.51
CA GLU A 147 8.85 29.89 4.80
C GLU A 147 10.29 30.19 4.36
N LEU A 148 11.24 29.28 4.62
CA LEU A 148 12.62 29.43 4.14
C LEU A 148 12.68 29.51 2.61
N VAL A 149 11.90 28.69 1.91
CA VAL A 149 11.87 28.70 0.44
C VAL A 149 11.29 30.02 -0.07
N VAL A 150 10.14 30.47 0.47
CA VAL A 150 9.48 31.72 0.05
C VAL A 150 10.39 32.93 0.26
N ASN A 151 11.13 32.98 1.38
CA ASN A 151 12.04 34.07 1.68
C ASN A 151 13.42 33.93 1.00
N SER A 152 13.63 32.94 0.12
CA SER A 152 14.91 32.72 -0.54
C SER A 152 15.09 33.54 -1.82
N PRO A 153 16.32 33.98 -2.15
CA PRO A 153 16.59 34.65 -3.43
C PRO A 153 16.21 33.80 -4.66
N ALA A 154 16.32 32.48 -4.54
CA ALA A 154 15.96 31.55 -5.60
C ALA A 154 14.44 31.54 -5.91
N TYR A 155 13.60 31.74 -4.88
CA TYR A 155 12.15 31.84 -5.06
C TYR A 155 11.78 33.12 -5.80
N GLU A 156 12.27 34.27 -5.35
CA GLU A 156 12.01 35.57 -6.00
C GLU A 156 12.45 35.56 -7.47
N PHE A 157 13.63 35.03 -7.76
CA PHE A 157 14.11 34.89 -9.14
C PHE A 157 13.16 34.03 -10.01
N ARG A 158 12.74 32.86 -9.50
CA ARG A 158 11.82 31.96 -10.24
C ARG A 158 10.42 32.56 -10.38
N LYS A 159 9.94 33.31 -9.39
CA LYS A 159 8.67 34.03 -9.41
C LYS A 159 8.68 35.08 -10.52
N ALA A 160 9.69 35.94 -10.57
CA ALA A 160 9.85 36.96 -11.61
C ALA A 160 9.92 36.36 -13.02
N GLN A 161 10.60 35.21 -13.20
CA GLN A 161 10.62 34.51 -14.50
C GLN A 161 9.23 34.03 -14.95
N LYS A 162 8.42 33.51 -14.03
CA LYS A 162 7.06 33.05 -14.33
C LYS A 162 6.13 34.21 -14.69
N GLU A 163 6.22 35.32 -13.97
CA GLU A 163 5.43 36.53 -14.22
C GLU A 163 5.73 37.12 -15.61
N LYS A 164 7.01 37.22 -15.99
CA LYS A 164 7.40 37.65 -17.36
C LYS A 164 6.82 36.74 -18.44
N LYS A 165 6.82 35.42 -18.24
CA LYS A 165 6.25 34.45 -19.19
C LYS A 165 4.73 34.60 -19.34
N TYR A 166 4.04 35.02 -18.28
CA TYR A 166 2.59 35.24 -18.32
C TYR A 166 2.25 36.52 -19.10
N GLN A 167 3.01 37.60 -18.90
CA GLN A 167 2.82 38.86 -19.60
C GLN A 167 3.05 38.76 -21.13
N LEU A 168 3.90 37.83 -21.58
CA LEU A 168 4.17 37.61 -23.02
C LEU A 168 3.15 36.71 -23.73
N LYS A 169 2.19 36.12 -22.99
CA LYS A 169 1.14 35.24 -23.53
C LYS A 169 -0.21 35.95 -23.71
N VAL A 170 -0.32 37.19 -23.29
CA VAL A 170 -1.48 38.08 -23.47
C VAL A 170 -1.21 38.96 -24.68
#